data_AF-A0A924KU48-F1
#
_entry.id   AF-A0A924KU48-F1
#
_cell.length_a   1.000
_cell.length_b   1.000
_cell.length_c   1.000
_cell.angle_alpha   90.00
_cell.angle_beta   90.00
_cell.angle_gamma   90.00
#
_symmetry.space_group_name_H-M   'P 1'
#
loop_
_entity.id
_entity.type
_entity.pdbx_description
1 polymer ?
#
loop_
_entity_poly.entity_id
_entity_poly.type
_entity_poly.pdbx_seq_one_letter_code
_entity_poly.pdbx_strand_id
1 'polypeptide(L)'
;RVPVECRDLAVVVARWHGHIHNALSLSAEKLLALLDGCDALRRPDRFIDVLDAAACDHHGRLGFATTPYPPHDYLARALVRLQSIDFAAVAKKHVVNVADAIALAKFNALQTFIDEEQKK
;
A
#
# COMPACT_ATOMS: atom_id res chain seq x y z
N ARG A 1 1.13 9.54 -29.16
CA ARG A 1 0.10 9.28 -28.13
C ARG A 1 0.77 8.50 -27.01
N VAL A 2 0.66 8.94 -25.75
CA VAL A 2 1.22 8.21 -24.61
C VAL A 2 0.44 6.90 -24.40
N PRO A 3 1.10 5.76 -24.08
CA PRO A 3 0.40 4.53 -23.73
C PRO A 3 -0.57 4.72 -22.56
N VAL A 4 -1.72 4.06 -22.62
CA VAL A 4 -2.78 4.17 -21.60
C VAL A 4 -2.28 3.76 -20.22
N GLU A 5 -1.53 2.67 -20.14
CA GLU A 5 -0.97 2.17 -18.87
C GLU A 5 -0.04 3.20 -18.20
N CYS A 6 0.81 3.89 -18.98
CA CYS A 6 1.70 4.92 -18.43
C CYS A 6 0.90 6.08 -17.84
N ARG A 7 -0.16 6.54 -18.54
CA ARG A 7 -1.03 7.61 -18.04
C ARG A 7 -1.73 7.17 -16.75
N ASP A 8 -2.29 5.97 -16.75
CA ASP A 8 -3.08 5.49 -15.63
C ASP A 8 -2.20 5.24 -14.40
N LEU A 9 -0.96 4.75 -14.58
CA LEU A 9 0.03 4.66 -13.51
C LEU A 9 0.40 6.04 -12.96
N ALA A 10 0.71 7.00 -13.84
CA ALA A 10 1.06 8.37 -13.45
C ALA A 10 -0.04 9.06 -12.64
N VAL A 11 -1.32 8.83 -12.96
CA VAL A 11 -2.45 9.36 -12.17
C VAL A 11 -2.45 8.81 -10.74
N VAL A 12 -2.19 7.51 -10.57
CA VAL A 12 -2.14 6.88 -9.24
C VAL A 12 -0.94 7.40 -8.45
N VAL A 13 0.25 7.45 -9.06
CA VAL A 13 1.47 7.98 -8.43
C VAL A 13 1.28 9.45 -8.04
N ALA A 14 0.77 10.30 -8.93
CA ALA A 14 0.54 11.71 -8.63
C ALA A 14 -0.40 11.90 -7.43
N ARG A 15 -1.42 11.05 -7.28
CA ARG A 15 -2.34 11.09 -6.13
C ARG A 15 -1.69 10.63 -4.83
N TRP A 16 -0.89 9.55 -4.87
CA TRP A 16 -0.47 8.83 -3.66
C TRP A 16 1.00 9.01 -3.26
N HIS A 17 1.88 9.52 -4.13
CA HIS A 17 3.33 9.61 -3.86
C HIS A 17 3.66 10.30 -2.53
N GLY A 18 2.94 11.37 -2.16
CA GLY A 18 3.13 12.03 -0.86
C GLY A 18 2.82 11.13 0.34
N HIS A 19 1.83 10.26 0.24
CA HIS A 19 1.54 9.27 1.28
C HIS A 19 2.56 8.14 1.27
N ILE A 20 3.02 7.72 0.09
CA ILE A 20 4.07 6.71 -0.07
C ILE A 20 5.36 7.19 0.60
N HIS A 21 5.83 8.41 0.28
CA HIS A 21 7.02 9.01 0.91
C HIS A 21 6.94 9.07 2.43
N ASN A 22 5.72 9.20 2.99
CA ASN A 22 5.47 9.28 4.43
C ASN A 22 4.96 7.95 5.04
N ALA A 23 5.04 6.82 4.33
CA ALA A 23 4.33 5.58 4.68
C ALA A 23 4.59 5.09 6.12
N LEU A 24 5.83 5.20 6.59
CA LEU A 24 6.25 4.73 7.92
C LEU A 24 5.61 5.52 9.08
N SER A 25 5.01 6.68 8.77
CA SER A 25 4.33 7.54 9.77
C SER A 25 2.80 7.46 9.69
N LEU A 26 2.26 6.67 8.77
CA LEU A 26 0.81 6.56 8.59
C LEU A 26 0.16 5.74 9.71
N SER A 27 -1.05 6.12 10.10
CA SER A 27 -1.92 5.26 10.89
C SER A 27 -2.42 4.08 10.06
N ALA A 28 -2.90 3.01 10.71
CA ALA A 28 -3.49 1.86 10.02
C ALA A 28 -4.62 2.26 9.06
N GLU A 29 -5.44 3.23 9.43
CA GLU A 29 -6.51 3.78 8.60
C GLU A 29 -5.96 4.44 7.32
N LYS A 30 -4.95 5.30 7.44
CA LYS A 30 -4.34 5.98 6.28
C LYS A 30 -3.56 5.01 5.39
N LEU A 31 -2.90 4.03 6.01
CA LEU A 31 -2.20 2.96 5.29
C LEU A 31 -3.19 2.10 4.50
N LEU A 32 -4.33 1.76 5.10
CA LEU A 32 -5.41 1.04 4.40
C LEU A 32 -5.97 1.88 3.25
N ALA A 33 -6.23 3.16 3.47
CA ALA A 33 -6.72 4.07 2.43
C ALA A 33 -5.73 4.19 1.25
N LEU A 34 -4.42 4.21 1.52
CA LEU A 34 -3.38 4.18 0.48
C LEU A 34 -3.44 2.89 -0.33
N LEU A 35 -3.47 1.73 0.35
CA LEU A 35 -3.46 0.42 -0.31
C LEU A 35 -4.73 0.20 -1.15
N ASP A 36 -5.91 0.51 -0.62
CA ASP A 36 -7.17 0.42 -1.35
C ASP A 36 -7.24 1.48 -2.46
N GLY A 37 -6.74 2.70 -2.23
CA GLY A 37 -6.69 3.77 -3.21
C GLY A 37 -5.72 3.55 -4.37
N CYS A 38 -4.70 2.72 -4.17
CA CYS A 38 -3.83 2.21 -5.24
C CYS A 38 -4.35 0.91 -5.86
N ASP A 39 -5.45 0.34 -5.32
CA ASP A 39 -6.02 -0.93 -5.76
C ASP A 39 -5.02 -2.11 -5.64
N ALA A 40 -4.20 -2.06 -4.58
CA ALA A 40 -3.02 -2.89 -4.42
C ALA A 40 -3.35 -4.39 -4.28
N LEU A 41 -4.47 -4.73 -3.64
CA LEU A 41 -4.89 -6.13 -3.49
C LEU A 41 -5.32 -6.77 -4.82
N ARG A 42 -5.92 -5.99 -5.72
CA ARG A 42 -6.41 -6.49 -7.01
C ARG A 42 -5.33 -6.45 -8.08
N ARG A 43 -4.42 -5.48 -8.00
CA ARG A 43 -3.35 -5.22 -8.97
C ARG A 43 -1.99 -5.12 -8.25
N PRO A 44 -1.50 -6.20 -7.61
CA PRO A 44 -0.29 -6.15 -6.79
C PRO A 44 0.95 -5.75 -7.61
N ASP A 45 1.11 -6.29 -8.82
CA ASP A 45 2.26 -5.95 -9.68
C ASP A 45 2.26 -4.46 -10.06
N ARG A 46 1.08 -3.91 -10.39
CA ARG A 46 0.93 -2.47 -10.64
C ARG A 46 1.21 -1.62 -9.40
N PHE A 47 0.92 -2.13 -8.21
CA PHE A 47 1.28 -1.43 -6.99
C PHE A 47 2.79 -1.36 -6.82
N ILE A 48 3.53 -2.43 -7.15
CA ILE A 48 4.99 -2.39 -7.18
C ILE A 48 5.47 -1.33 -8.19
N ASP A 49 4.90 -1.26 -9.40
CA ASP A 49 5.24 -0.19 -10.36
C ASP A 49 5.00 1.23 -9.79
N VAL A 50 3.95 1.41 -8.96
CA VAL A 50 3.67 2.69 -8.26
C VAL A 50 4.76 2.99 -7.23
N LEU A 51 5.22 1.98 -6.48
CA LEU A 51 6.29 2.13 -5.49
C LEU A 51 7.64 2.43 -6.16
N ASP A 52 7.96 1.74 -7.25
CA ASP A 52 9.17 1.97 -8.05
C ASP A 52 9.20 3.37 -8.64
N ALA A 53 8.07 3.85 -9.16
CA ALA A 53 7.95 5.23 -9.66
C ALA A 53 8.18 6.27 -8.55
N ALA A 54 7.66 6.02 -7.34
CA ALA A 54 7.90 6.90 -6.18
C ALA A 54 9.36 6.85 -5.70
N ALA A 55 10.00 5.67 -5.75
CA ALA A 55 11.43 5.53 -5.46
C ALA A 55 12.28 6.31 -6.46
N CYS A 56 11.94 6.25 -7.76
CA CYS A 56 12.61 7.05 -8.79
C CYS A 56 12.47 8.56 -8.54
N ASP A 57 11.28 9.04 -8.14
CA ASP A 57 11.05 10.44 -7.75
C ASP A 57 11.95 10.87 -6.56
N HIS A 58 12.15 9.98 -5.59
CA HIS A 58 13.04 10.23 -4.46
C HIS A 58 14.51 10.30 -4.90
N HIS A 59 15.00 9.28 -5.62
CA HIS A 59 16.40 9.19 -6.03
C HIS A 59 16.82 10.20 -7.11
N GLY A 60 15.86 10.73 -7.88
CA GLY A 60 16.11 11.77 -8.87
C GLY A 60 16.52 13.12 -8.28
N ARG A 61 16.38 13.31 -6.96
CA ARG A 61 16.79 14.54 -6.26
C ARG A 61 18.30 14.56 -6.07
N LEU A 62 18.92 15.73 -6.25
CA LEU A 62 20.37 15.91 -6.10
C LEU A 62 20.82 15.43 -4.70
N GLY A 63 21.74 14.47 -4.68
CA GLY A 63 22.28 13.87 -3.45
C GLY A 63 21.50 12.64 -2.91
N PHE A 64 20.44 12.19 -3.58
CA PHE A 64 19.60 11.08 -3.11
C PHE A 64 19.75 9.77 -3.90
N ALA A 65 20.60 9.73 -4.93
CA ALA A 65 20.73 8.60 -5.85
C ALA A 65 21.02 7.25 -5.17
N THR A 66 21.67 7.26 -4.00
CA THR A 66 22.01 6.05 -3.22
C THR A 66 21.41 6.05 -1.81
N THR A 67 20.59 7.05 -1.47
CA THR A 67 19.96 7.12 -0.16
C THR A 67 18.95 5.99 -0.02
N PRO A 68 18.89 5.23 1.08
CA PRO A 68 17.87 4.19 1.24
C PRO A 68 16.45 4.77 1.11
N TYR A 69 15.54 3.99 0.53
CA TYR A 69 14.12 4.34 0.42
C TYR A 69 13.23 3.30 1.12
N PRO A 70 13.17 3.31 2.48
CA PRO A 70 12.39 2.35 3.25
C PRO A 70 10.89 2.22 2.91
N PRO A 71 10.18 3.27 2.46
CA PRO A 71 8.76 3.15 2.16
C PRO A 71 8.40 2.07 1.15
N HIS A 72 9.26 1.80 0.18
CA HIS A 72 9.05 0.75 -0.83
C HIS A 72 8.83 -0.61 -0.17
N ASP A 73 9.83 -1.10 0.56
CA ASP A 73 9.78 -2.43 1.17
C ASP A 73 8.75 -2.52 2.29
N TYR A 74 8.55 -1.42 3.03
CA TYR A 74 7.52 -1.33 4.07
C TYR A 74 6.12 -1.55 3.48
N LEU A 75 5.78 -0.85 2.39
CA LEU A 75 4.47 -0.96 1.74
C LEU A 75 4.28 -2.31 1.04
N ALA A 76 5.34 -2.88 0.45
CA ALA A 76 5.28 -4.23 -0.11
C ALA A 76 4.95 -5.28 0.98
N ARG A 77 5.58 -5.19 2.16
CA ARG A 77 5.25 -6.06 3.31
C ARG A 77 3.83 -5.83 3.84
N ALA A 78 3.37 -4.59 3.89
CA ALA A 78 1.99 -4.26 4.29
C ALA A 78 0.96 -4.91 3.33
N LEU A 79 1.23 -4.91 2.03
CA LEU A 79 0.40 -5.60 1.04
C LEU A 79 0.39 -7.13 1.28
N VAL A 80 1.57 -7.74 1.49
CA VAL A 80 1.67 -9.18 1.81
C VAL A 80 0.86 -9.52 3.07
N ARG A 81 0.89 -8.65 4.09
CA ARG A 81 0.05 -8.82 5.29
C ARG A 81 -1.44 -8.88 4.93
N LEU A 82 -1.94 -7.97 4.10
CA LEU A 82 -3.34 -8.01 3.67
C LEU A 82 -3.67 -9.25 2.81
N GLN A 83 -2.74 -9.68 1.95
CA GLN A 83 -2.92 -10.87 1.11
C GLN A 83 -2.98 -12.17 1.93
N SER A 84 -2.42 -12.18 3.14
CA SER A 84 -2.48 -13.32 4.05
C SER A 84 -3.84 -13.54 4.73
N ILE A 85 -4.78 -12.59 4.60
CA ILE A 85 -6.10 -12.69 5.21
C ILE A 85 -6.96 -13.70 4.44
N ASP A 86 -7.55 -14.67 5.16
CA ASP A 86 -8.59 -15.54 4.60
C ASP A 86 -9.93 -14.79 4.51
N PHE A 87 -10.11 -14.03 3.43
CA PHE A 87 -11.34 -13.27 3.17
C PHE A 87 -12.57 -14.18 3.05
N ALA A 88 -12.39 -15.44 2.61
CA ALA A 88 -13.50 -16.39 2.50
C ALA A 88 -13.99 -16.83 3.88
N ALA A 89 -13.09 -17.09 4.83
CA ALA A 89 -13.45 -17.38 6.21
C ALA A 89 -14.11 -16.18 6.90
N VAL A 90 -13.62 -14.95 6.66
CA VAL A 90 -14.26 -13.73 7.18
C VAL A 90 -15.68 -13.59 6.62
N ALA A 91 -15.86 -13.73 5.30
CA ALA A 91 -17.18 -13.62 4.67
C ALA A 91 -18.17 -14.69 5.17
N LYS A 92 -17.72 -15.93 5.36
CA LYS A 92 -18.55 -17.02 5.90
C LYS A 92 -19.04 -16.75 7.32
N LYS A 93 -18.23 -16.09 8.15
CA LYS A 93 -18.61 -15.75 9.54
C LYS A 93 -19.55 -14.54 9.63
N HIS A 94 -19.55 -13.67 8.63
CA HIS A 94 -20.23 -12.37 8.66
C HIS A 94 -21.18 -12.18 7.48
N VAL A 95 -22.18 -13.06 7.36
CA VAL A 95 -23.06 -13.16 6.16
C VAL A 95 -23.89 -11.88 5.90
N VAL A 96 -24.23 -11.11 6.93
CA VAL A 96 -25.06 -9.89 6.80
C VAL A 96 -24.22 -8.63 6.53
N ASN A 97 -22.99 -8.58 7.03
CA ASN A 97 -22.12 -7.39 7.02
C ASN A 97 -20.70 -7.71 6.53
N VAL A 98 -20.61 -8.50 5.45
CA VAL A 98 -19.33 -8.98 4.88
C VAL A 98 -18.35 -7.83 4.61
N ALA A 99 -18.83 -6.73 4.02
CA ALA A 99 -17.98 -5.60 3.63
C ALA A 99 -17.31 -4.94 4.85
N ASP A 100 -18.09 -4.65 5.89
CA ASP A 100 -17.58 -4.05 7.14
C ASP A 100 -16.63 -5.00 7.87
N ALA A 101 -16.95 -6.31 7.88
CA ALA A 101 -16.10 -7.32 8.47
C ALA A 101 -14.74 -7.43 7.75
N ILE A 102 -14.74 -7.36 6.42
CA ILE A 102 -13.50 -7.35 5.63
C ILE A 102 -12.71 -6.06 5.91
N ALA A 103 -13.37 -4.90 5.93
CA ALA A 103 -12.70 -3.63 6.22
C ALA A 103 -12.04 -3.64 7.61
N LEU A 104 -12.76 -4.14 8.63
CA LEU A 104 -12.25 -4.29 9.98
C LEU A 104 -11.09 -5.30 10.04
N ALA A 105 -11.19 -6.42 9.33
CA ALA A 105 -10.10 -7.41 9.26
C ALA A 105 -8.82 -6.81 8.64
N LYS A 106 -8.95 -6.06 7.54
CA LYS A 106 -7.83 -5.36 6.92
C LYS A 106 -7.21 -4.33 7.88
N PHE A 107 -8.05 -3.51 8.53
CA PHE A 107 -7.61 -2.52 9.51
C PHE A 107 -6.80 -3.17 10.65
N ASN A 108 -7.36 -4.21 11.28
CA ASN A 108 -6.70 -4.91 12.39
C ASN A 108 -5.38 -5.56 11.96
N ALA A 109 -5.32 -6.13 10.75
CA ALA A 109 -4.10 -6.71 10.21
C ALA A 109 -3.00 -5.66 10.00
N LEU A 110 -3.35 -4.47 9.51
CA LEU A 110 -2.41 -3.37 9.33
C LEU A 110 -1.99 -2.73 10.65
N GLN A 111 -2.90 -2.61 11.62
CA GLN A 111 -2.55 -2.14 12.95
C GLN A 111 -1.53 -3.09 13.60
N THR A 112 -1.77 -4.39 13.53
CA THR A 112 -0.83 -5.41 14.03
C THR A 112 0.52 -5.31 13.32
N PHE A 113 0.52 -5.12 11.99
CA PHE A 113 1.75 -4.94 11.22
C PHE A 113 2.53 -3.69 11.66
N ILE A 114 1.86 -2.56 11.88
CA ILE A 114 2.51 -1.33 12.38
C ILE A 114 3.14 -1.59 13.75
N ASP A 115 2.40 -2.22 14.67
CA ASP A 115 2.88 -2.50 16.03
C ASP A 115 4.11 -3.45 16.04
N GLU A 116 4.21 -4.35 15.05
CA GLU A 116 5.37 -5.22 14.86
C GLU A 116 6.57 -4.49 14.26
N GLU A 117 6.36 -3.63 13.27
CA GLU A 117 7.42 -2.85 12.63
C GLU A 117 8.03 -1.81 13.60
N GLN A 118 7.24 -1.30 14.56
CA GLN A 118 7.73 -0.39 15.60
C GLN A 118 8.59 -1.05 16.68
N LYS A 119 8.56 -2.38 16.78
CA LYS A 119 9.35 -3.15 17.77
C LYS A 119 10.72 -3.60 17.24
N LYS A 120 10.98 -3.40 15.96
CA LYS A 120 12.26 -3.74 15.29
C LYS A 120 13.23 -2.57 15.38
#